data_AF-A0A0G0LE14-F1
#
_entry.id   AF-A0A0G0LE14-F1
#
_cell.length_a   1.000
_cell.length_b   1.000
_cell.length_c   1.000
_cell.angle_alpha   90.00
_cell.angle_beta   90.00
_cell.angle_gamma   90.00
#
_symmetry.space_group_name_H-M   'P 1'
#
loop_
_entity.id
_entity.type
_entity.pdbx_description
1 polymer ?
#
loop_
_entity_poly.entity_id
_entity_poly.type
_entity_poly.pdbx_seq_one_letter_code
_entity_poly.pdbx_strand_id
1 'polypeptide(L)'
;MPPAGFGKKLVVTCIIVQNGAQSGEIRIPAELAIEKVALNIQGTTSGDFFNLVSMNIRRLGLSLKQAIFDPMYGAILYFPSNLIESSMKVLTESIRKGPVVAAQALINVSRYIKEIDRVNERLKDLMADLISSISTQIKFLTPAISGIVVGITSMISAIIRKLNVIVEAGARGGDDAGNIGIVGGIDFKIGIPTYYFQIIVGIYIVEIIFILTILANGIENGSDNLAENHSLGKNLIKSTLLYVIISFVVMVLFNFLSMQILPNA
;
A
#
# COMPACT_ATOMS: atom_id res chain seq x y z
N MET A 1 -51.87 21.73 -41.82
CA MET A 1 -50.49 22.24 -42.06
C MET A 1 -49.95 22.71 -40.73
N PRO A 2 -48.81 22.19 -40.23
CA PRO A 2 -48.21 22.75 -39.03
C PRO A 2 -47.84 24.21 -39.31
N PRO A 3 -48.13 25.16 -38.40
CA PRO A 3 -47.81 26.56 -38.62
C PRO A 3 -46.29 26.72 -38.81
N ALA A 4 -45.91 27.54 -39.79
CA ALA A 4 -44.52 27.81 -40.12
C ALA A 4 -43.74 28.26 -38.85
N GLY A 5 -42.73 27.48 -38.45
CA GLY A 5 -41.91 27.75 -37.26
C GLY A 5 -42.02 26.70 -36.14
N PHE A 6 -42.99 25.78 -36.21
CA PHE A 6 -43.20 24.71 -35.23
C PHE A 6 -41.96 23.83 -35.00
N GLY A 7 -41.31 23.38 -36.07
CA GLY A 7 -40.12 22.51 -35.98
C GLY A 7 -38.91 23.19 -35.35
N LYS A 8 -38.64 24.48 -35.65
CA LYS A 8 -37.50 25.21 -35.09
C LYS A 8 -37.66 25.45 -33.58
N LYS A 9 -38.87 25.85 -33.14
CA LYS A 9 -39.15 26.05 -31.71
C LYS A 9 -39.13 24.73 -30.93
N LEU A 10 -39.62 23.63 -31.50
CA LEU A 10 -39.61 22.31 -30.86
C LEU A 10 -38.18 21.79 -30.67
N VAL A 11 -37.30 21.93 -31.67
CA VAL A 11 -35.89 21.48 -31.59
C VAL A 11 -35.12 22.29 -30.55
N VAL A 12 -35.25 23.62 -30.53
CA VAL A 12 -34.59 24.47 -29.51
C VAL A 12 -35.08 24.12 -28.10
N THR A 13 -36.37 23.84 -27.96
CA THR A 13 -36.96 23.42 -26.68
C THR A 13 -36.45 22.06 -26.21
N CYS A 14 -36.30 21.10 -27.13
CA CYS A 14 -35.71 19.79 -26.85
C CYS A 14 -34.26 19.92 -26.36
N ILE A 15 -33.48 20.83 -26.99
CA ILE A 15 -32.10 21.15 -26.60
C ILE A 15 -32.04 21.76 -25.20
N ILE A 16 -32.98 22.64 -24.82
CA ILE A 16 -33.03 23.24 -23.49
C ILE A 16 -33.33 22.18 -22.42
N VAL A 17 -34.29 21.28 -22.67
CA VAL A 17 -34.62 20.18 -21.74
C VAL A 17 -33.47 19.17 -21.64
N GLN A 18 -32.80 18.86 -22.76
CA GLN A 18 -31.68 17.93 -22.80
C GLN A 18 -30.43 18.49 -22.12
N ASN A 19 -30.11 19.79 -22.31
CA ASN A 19 -28.99 20.44 -21.61
C ASN A 19 -29.28 20.65 -20.12
N GLY A 20 -30.53 20.96 -19.74
CA GLY A 20 -30.93 21.03 -18.34
C GLY A 20 -30.87 19.69 -17.60
N ALA A 21 -31.06 18.57 -18.32
CA ALA A 21 -30.89 17.23 -17.77
C ALA A 21 -29.41 16.76 -17.71
N GLN A 22 -28.52 17.35 -18.52
CA GLN A 22 -27.08 17.04 -18.52
C GLN A 22 -26.24 17.94 -17.61
N SER A 23 -26.62 19.21 -17.46
CA SER A 23 -25.87 20.18 -16.66
C SER A 23 -26.33 20.10 -15.22
N GLY A 24 -25.48 19.60 -14.33
CA GLY A 24 -25.76 19.33 -12.91
C GLY A 24 -26.03 20.55 -12.02
N GLU A 25 -26.51 21.67 -12.56
CA GLU A 25 -26.94 22.83 -11.79
C GLU A 25 -28.46 22.87 -11.70
N ILE A 26 -28.94 22.44 -10.52
CA ILE A 26 -30.36 22.30 -10.15
C ILE A 26 -31.00 21.08 -10.83
N ARG A 27 -31.11 19.97 -10.08
CA ARG A 27 -31.89 18.78 -10.45
C ARG A 27 -33.38 19.14 -10.58
N ILE A 28 -33.77 19.77 -11.67
CA ILE A 28 -35.16 19.84 -12.10
C ILE A 28 -35.48 18.49 -12.75
N PRO A 29 -36.41 17.70 -12.18
CA PRO A 29 -36.94 16.51 -12.85
C PRO A 29 -37.38 16.90 -14.27
N ALA A 30 -37.22 16.00 -15.24
CA ALA A 30 -37.61 16.29 -16.63
C ALA A 30 -39.07 16.75 -16.72
N GLU A 31 -39.91 16.28 -15.81
CA GLU A 31 -41.30 16.65 -15.57
C GLU A 31 -41.45 18.14 -15.24
N LEU A 32 -40.58 18.68 -14.38
CA LEU A 32 -40.58 20.08 -13.96
C LEU A 32 -39.98 21.00 -15.04
N ALA A 33 -39.03 20.48 -15.83
CA ALA A 33 -38.48 21.19 -17.00
C ALA A 33 -39.55 21.36 -18.09
N ILE A 34 -40.43 20.38 -18.29
CA ILE A 34 -41.53 20.45 -19.27
C ILE A 34 -42.58 21.49 -18.88
N GLU A 35 -42.89 21.63 -17.59
CA GLU A 35 -43.78 22.70 -17.11
C GLU A 35 -43.20 24.08 -17.41
N LYS A 36 -41.92 24.29 -17.11
CA LYS A 36 -41.24 25.57 -17.34
C LYS A 36 -41.15 25.91 -18.83
N VAL A 37 -40.95 24.90 -19.67
CA VAL A 37 -41.03 25.02 -21.12
C VAL A 37 -42.44 25.42 -21.55
N ALA A 38 -43.48 24.72 -21.10
CA ALA A 38 -44.86 25.02 -21.47
C ALA A 38 -45.24 26.48 -21.13
N LEU A 39 -44.76 26.99 -19.99
CA LEU A 39 -44.94 28.38 -19.57
C LEU A 39 -44.19 29.40 -20.44
N ASN A 40 -42.98 29.07 -20.92
CA ASN A 40 -42.14 29.98 -21.70
C ASN A 40 -42.55 30.08 -23.19
N ILE A 41 -43.23 29.08 -23.73
CA ILE A 41 -43.71 29.05 -25.13
C ILE A 41 -45.24 29.05 -25.24
N GLN A 42 -45.91 29.68 -24.26
CA GLN A 42 -47.36 29.90 -24.27
C GLN A 42 -47.84 30.61 -25.54
N GLY A 43 -49.04 30.27 -25.98
CA GLY A 43 -49.64 30.83 -27.21
C GLY A 43 -49.09 30.20 -28.51
N THR A 44 -48.27 29.16 -28.41
CA THR A 44 -47.86 28.35 -29.56
C THR A 44 -48.43 26.94 -29.47
N THR A 45 -48.67 26.31 -30.60
CA THR A 45 -49.12 24.91 -30.66
C THR A 45 -48.12 23.94 -30.00
N SER A 46 -46.82 24.30 -29.92
CA SER A 46 -45.82 23.52 -29.19
C SER A 46 -45.99 23.70 -27.67
N GLY A 47 -46.33 24.91 -27.23
CA GLY A 47 -46.66 25.20 -25.84
C GLY A 47 -47.89 24.42 -25.37
N ASP A 48 -48.93 24.35 -26.20
CA ASP A 48 -50.14 23.57 -25.90
C ASP A 48 -49.84 22.07 -25.77
N PHE A 49 -48.97 21.54 -26.63
CA PHE A 49 -48.48 20.17 -26.52
C PHE A 49 -47.74 19.93 -25.20
N PHE A 50 -46.75 20.76 -24.85
CA PHE A 50 -46.01 20.60 -23.60
C PHE A 50 -46.89 20.85 -22.36
N ASN A 51 -47.89 21.72 -22.46
CA ASN A 51 -48.86 21.97 -21.39
C ASN A 51 -49.74 20.73 -21.16
N LEU A 52 -50.19 20.07 -22.22
CA LEU A 52 -50.95 18.82 -22.14
C LEU A 52 -50.10 17.69 -21.52
N VAL A 53 -48.84 17.56 -21.95
CA VAL A 53 -47.88 16.62 -21.34
C VAL A 53 -47.69 16.91 -19.84
N SER A 54 -47.50 18.17 -19.46
CA SER A 54 -47.38 18.59 -18.06
C SER A 54 -48.65 18.27 -17.26
N MET A 55 -49.83 18.52 -17.82
CA MET A 55 -51.11 18.16 -17.19
C MET A 55 -51.25 16.66 -16.99
N ASN A 56 -50.89 15.85 -17.99
CA ASN A 56 -50.93 14.40 -17.91
C ASN A 56 -49.99 13.87 -16.80
N ILE A 57 -48.80 14.45 -16.66
CA ILE A 57 -47.86 14.09 -15.59
C ILE A 57 -48.42 14.48 -14.21
N ARG A 58 -48.92 15.71 -14.06
CA ARG A 58 -49.34 16.25 -12.75
C ARG A 58 -50.70 15.74 -12.27
N ARG A 59 -51.67 15.60 -13.18
CA ARG A 59 -53.06 15.22 -12.83
C ARG A 59 -53.28 13.72 -12.87
N LEU A 60 -52.63 13.01 -13.80
CA LEU A 60 -52.82 11.57 -13.98
C LEU A 60 -51.65 10.74 -13.42
N GLY A 61 -50.58 11.39 -12.92
CA GLY A 61 -49.42 10.70 -12.34
C GLY A 61 -48.62 9.88 -13.36
N LEU A 62 -48.78 10.15 -14.66
CA LEU A 62 -48.14 9.40 -15.72
C LEU A 62 -46.65 9.74 -15.81
N SER A 63 -45.81 8.73 -16.10
CA SER A 63 -44.41 8.98 -16.44
C SER A 63 -44.30 9.81 -17.73
N LEU A 64 -43.20 10.54 -17.92
CA LEU A 64 -42.98 11.36 -19.12
C LEU A 64 -43.26 10.61 -20.44
N LYS A 65 -42.83 9.35 -20.53
CA LYS A 65 -43.06 8.49 -21.70
C LYS A 65 -44.56 8.19 -21.90
N GLN A 66 -45.27 7.86 -20.83
CA GLN A 66 -46.72 7.60 -20.88
C GLN A 66 -47.49 8.89 -21.20
N ALA A 67 -47.15 10.02 -20.57
CA ALA A 67 -47.80 11.29 -20.82
C ALA A 67 -47.75 11.75 -22.29
N ILE A 68 -46.72 11.31 -23.04
CA ILE A 68 -46.55 11.61 -24.46
C ILE A 68 -47.17 10.52 -25.35
N PHE A 69 -46.91 9.24 -25.08
CA PHE A 69 -47.15 8.12 -26.00
C PHE A 69 -48.28 7.15 -25.57
N ASP A 70 -49.02 7.43 -24.49
CA ASP A 70 -50.08 6.54 -24.02
C ASP A 70 -51.23 6.42 -25.06
N PRO A 71 -51.75 5.20 -25.35
CA PRO A 71 -52.79 4.99 -26.36
C PRO A 71 -54.15 5.62 -26.05
N MET A 72 -54.44 5.92 -24.77
CA MET A 72 -55.71 6.53 -24.35
C MET A 72 -55.57 7.98 -23.91
N TYR A 73 -54.46 8.33 -23.26
CA TYR A 73 -54.28 9.66 -22.65
C TYR A 73 -53.07 10.43 -23.17
N GLY A 74 -52.31 9.88 -24.13
CA GLY A 74 -51.07 10.48 -24.62
C GLY A 74 -51.28 11.79 -25.38
N ALA A 75 -50.40 12.76 -25.16
CA ALA A 75 -50.44 14.03 -25.86
C ALA A 75 -50.31 13.91 -27.40
N ILE A 76 -49.70 12.83 -27.90
CA ILE A 76 -49.61 12.54 -29.34
C ILE A 76 -50.96 12.32 -30.02
N LEU A 77 -51.98 11.85 -29.29
CA LEU A 77 -53.33 11.66 -29.83
C LEU A 77 -53.93 13.00 -30.29
N TYR A 78 -53.65 14.06 -29.56
CA TYR A 78 -54.12 15.42 -29.85
C TYR A 78 -53.20 16.19 -30.81
N PHE A 79 -51.93 15.77 -30.90
CA PHE A 79 -50.91 16.39 -31.76
C PHE A 79 -50.21 15.34 -32.66
N PRO A 80 -50.92 14.74 -33.64
CA PRO A 80 -50.38 13.69 -34.49
C PRO A 80 -49.40 14.27 -35.52
N SER A 81 -48.11 14.25 -35.19
CA SER A 81 -47.03 14.65 -36.10
C SER A 81 -45.84 13.72 -35.97
N ASN A 82 -45.39 13.16 -37.10
CA ASN A 82 -44.22 12.28 -37.17
C ASN A 82 -42.95 12.95 -36.60
N LEU A 83 -42.84 14.27 -36.69
CA LEU A 83 -41.72 15.04 -36.17
C LEU A 83 -41.80 15.17 -34.64
N ILE A 84 -42.98 15.38 -34.07
CA ILE A 84 -43.19 15.40 -32.61
C ILE A 84 -42.91 14.01 -32.04
N GLU A 85 -43.48 12.98 -32.66
CA GLU A 85 -43.32 11.60 -32.23
C GLU A 85 -41.84 11.19 -32.20
N SER A 86 -41.12 11.42 -33.30
CA SER A 86 -39.69 11.08 -33.40
C SER A 86 -38.83 11.89 -32.43
N SER A 87 -39.09 13.20 -32.30
CA SER A 87 -38.32 14.07 -31.40
C SER A 87 -38.53 13.69 -29.93
N MET A 88 -39.75 13.36 -29.53
CA MET A 88 -40.07 12.95 -28.17
C MET A 88 -39.56 11.53 -27.83
N LYS A 89 -39.48 10.62 -28.82
CA LYS A 89 -38.85 9.31 -28.64
C LYS A 89 -37.36 9.47 -28.32
N VAL A 90 -36.67 10.36 -29.03
CA VAL A 90 -35.26 10.67 -28.78
C VAL A 90 -35.07 11.33 -27.41
N LEU A 91 -35.93 12.29 -27.04
CA LEU A 91 -35.88 12.97 -25.74
C LEU A 91 -36.04 11.99 -24.57
N THR A 92 -37.06 11.13 -24.62
CA THR A 92 -37.36 10.16 -23.55
C THR A 92 -36.26 9.11 -23.38
N GLU A 93 -35.67 8.63 -24.48
CA GLU A 93 -34.52 7.71 -24.39
C GLU A 93 -33.25 8.41 -23.87
N SER A 94 -33.04 9.68 -24.19
CA SER A 94 -31.89 10.46 -23.70
C SER A 94 -31.96 10.72 -22.20
N ILE A 95 -33.15 11.07 -21.70
CA ILE A 95 -33.40 11.28 -20.26
C ILE A 95 -33.20 9.99 -19.47
N ARG A 96 -33.56 8.83 -20.02
CA ARG A 96 -33.39 7.53 -19.34
C ARG A 96 -31.93 7.07 -19.29
N LYS A 97 -31.14 7.36 -20.32
CA LYS A 97 -29.72 6.94 -20.38
C LYS A 97 -28.85 7.66 -19.35
N GLY A 98 -29.09 8.95 -19.07
CA GLY A 98 -28.28 9.73 -18.12
C GLY A 98 -28.17 9.09 -16.72
N PRO A 99 -29.29 8.81 -16.03
CA PRO A 99 -29.29 8.19 -14.71
C PRO A 99 -28.69 6.79 -14.68
N VAL A 100 -28.97 5.95 -15.68
CA VAL A 100 -28.47 4.57 -15.75
C VAL A 100 -26.95 4.54 -15.95
N VAL A 101 -26.42 5.41 -16.81
CA VAL A 101 -24.97 5.53 -17.04
C VAL A 101 -24.26 6.04 -15.79
N ALA A 102 -24.83 7.03 -15.10
CA ALA A 102 -24.29 7.52 -13.83
C ALA A 102 -24.29 6.43 -12.74
N ALA A 103 -25.38 5.66 -12.61
CA ALA A 103 -25.45 4.54 -11.68
C ALA A 103 -24.39 3.47 -11.97
N GLN A 104 -24.20 3.12 -13.26
CA GLN A 104 -23.19 2.15 -13.67
C GLN A 104 -21.76 2.64 -13.36
N ALA A 105 -21.48 3.93 -13.58
CA ALA A 105 -20.21 4.55 -13.24
C ALA A 105 -19.94 4.46 -11.72
N LEU A 106 -20.95 4.77 -10.89
CA LEU A 106 -20.83 4.66 -9.43
C LEU A 106 -20.60 3.23 -8.94
N ILE A 107 -21.25 2.24 -9.55
CA ILE A 107 -21.00 0.82 -9.25
C ILE A 107 -19.56 0.44 -9.56
N ASN A 108 -19.04 0.89 -10.70
CA ASN A 108 -17.66 0.62 -11.11
C ASN A 108 -16.65 1.28 -10.17
N VAL A 109 -16.89 2.54 -9.78
CA VAL A 109 -16.07 3.25 -8.78
C VAL A 109 -16.11 2.55 -7.42
N SER A 110 -17.29 2.12 -6.97
CA SER A 110 -17.42 1.36 -5.72
C SER A 110 -16.64 0.05 -5.77
N ARG A 111 -16.67 -0.67 -6.89
CA ARG A 111 -15.86 -1.88 -7.09
C ARG A 111 -14.37 -1.57 -7.04
N TYR A 112 -13.93 -0.48 -7.68
CA TYR A 112 -12.54 -0.06 -7.67
C TYR A 112 -12.04 0.27 -6.26
N ILE A 113 -12.83 1.00 -5.46
CA ILE A 113 -12.50 1.30 -4.06
C ILE A 113 -12.34 0.01 -3.25
N LYS A 114 -13.26 -0.96 -3.39
CA LYS A 114 -13.16 -2.26 -2.71
C LYS A 114 -11.89 -3.03 -3.07
N GLU A 115 -11.47 -2.98 -4.33
CA GLU A 115 -10.23 -3.63 -4.76
C GLU A 115 -8.99 -2.89 -4.20
N ILE A 116 -9.00 -1.56 -4.09
CA ILE A 116 -7.95 -0.79 -3.41
C ILE A 116 -7.83 -1.20 -1.94
N ASP A 117 -8.95 -1.31 -1.23
CA ASP A 117 -8.94 -1.70 0.18
C ASP A 117 -8.34 -3.10 0.36
N ARG A 118 -8.70 -4.05 -0.50
CA ARG A 118 -8.11 -5.40 -0.52
C ARG A 118 -6.59 -5.35 -0.75
N VAL A 119 -6.12 -4.51 -1.67
CA VAL A 119 -4.68 -4.34 -1.93
C VAL A 119 -3.96 -3.73 -0.73
N ASN A 120 -4.55 -2.71 -0.09
CA ASN A 120 -3.99 -2.08 1.11
C ASN A 120 -3.89 -3.07 2.28
N GLU A 121 -4.93 -3.88 2.49
CA GLU A 121 -4.92 -4.93 3.51
C GLU A 121 -3.79 -5.94 3.23
N ARG A 122 -3.66 -6.38 1.99
CA ARG A 122 -2.57 -7.29 1.60
C ARG A 122 -1.19 -6.67 1.79
N LEU A 123 -1.01 -5.39 1.46
CA LEU A 123 0.24 -4.67 1.70
C LEU A 123 0.54 -4.58 3.19
N LYS A 124 -0.45 -4.29 4.02
CA LYS A 124 -0.31 -4.22 5.47
C LYS A 124 0.11 -5.56 6.06
N ASP A 125 -0.48 -6.66 5.62
CA ASP A 125 -0.11 -8.01 6.04
C ASP A 125 1.35 -8.32 5.69
N LEU A 126 1.76 -8.04 4.44
CA LEU A 126 3.14 -8.25 4.01
C LEU A 126 4.13 -7.38 4.81
N MET A 127 3.78 -6.13 5.11
CA MET A 127 4.62 -5.26 5.95
C MET A 127 4.69 -5.77 7.38
N ALA A 128 3.59 -6.26 7.95
CA ALA A 128 3.58 -6.83 9.29
C ALA A 128 4.50 -8.06 9.39
N ASP A 129 4.48 -8.93 8.39
CA ASP A 129 5.40 -10.09 8.31
C ASP A 129 6.87 -9.65 8.25
N LEU A 130 7.18 -8.64 7.41
CA LEU A 130 8.54 -8.09 7.31
C LEU A 130 9.00 -7.39 8.60
N ILE A 131 8.14 -6.57 9.22
CA ILE A 131 8.44 -5.91 10.50
C ILE A 131 8.67 -6.94 11.59
N SER A 132 7.84 -8.00 11.65
CA SER A 132 8.00 -9.10 12.60
C SER A 132 9.36 -9.81 12.43
N SER A 133 9.76 -10.05 11.19
CA SER A 133 11.07 -10.62 10.85
C SER A 133 12.23 -9.71 11.29
N ILE A 134 12.19 -8.42 10.95
CA ILE A 134 13.22 -7.44 11.34
C ILE A 134 13.29 -7.31 12.87
N SER A 135 12.15 -7.27 13.54
CA SER A 135 12.03 -7.19 15.00
C SER A 135 12.68 -8.40 15.69
N THR A 136 12.49 -9.60 15.14
CA THR A 136 13.15 -10.83 15.59
C THR A 136 14.66 -10.78 15.36
N GLN A 137 15.08 -10.24 14.22
CA GLN A 137 16.49 -10.07 13.89
C GLN A 137 17.20 -9.13 14.88
N ILE A 138 16.59 -7.98 15.18
CA ILE A 138 17.11 -7.01 16.13
C ILE A 138 17.22 -7.62 17.53
N LYS A 139 16.15 -8.23 18.04
CA LYS A 139 16.04 -8.66 19.45
C LYS A 139 16.84 -9.92 19.78
N PHE A 140 17.04 -10.80 18.80
CA PHE A 140 17.59 -12.12 19.06
C PHE A 140 18.65 -12.55 18.05
N LEU A 141 18.31 -12.64 16.77
CA LEU A 141 19.16 -13.30 15.79
C LEU A 141 20.50 -12.61 15.60
N THR A 142 20.51 -11.28 15.43
CA THR A 142 21.74 -10.50 15.23
C THR A 142 22.67 -10.59 16.45
N PRO A 143 22.21 -10.26 17.68
CA PRO A 143 23.04 -10.43 18.87
C PRO A 143 23.57 -11.86 19.08
N ALA A 144 22.74 -12.87 18.80
CA ALA A 144 23.11 -14.27 18.98
C ALA A 144 24.20 -14.71 18.01
N ILE A 145 24.02 -14.47 16.71
CA ILE A 145 25.00 -14.82 15.68
C ILE A 145 26.32 -14.11 15.96
N SER A 146 26.29 -12.81 16.26
CA SER A 146 27.52 -12.07 16.53
C SER A 146 28.24 -12.53 17.81
N GLY A 147 27.49 -12.92 18.86
CA GLY A 147 28.08 -13.51 20.06
C GLY A 147 28.75 -14.86 19.76
N ILE A 148 28.13 -15.69 18.94
CA ILE A 148 28.70 -16.97 18.49
C ILE A 148 29.99 -16.74 17.68
N VAL A 149 29.98 -15.80 16.73
CA VAL A 149 31.15 -15.47 15.90
C VAL A 149 32.33 -15.03 16.77
N VAL A 150 32.11 -14.15 17.76
CA VAL A 150 33.17 -13.73 18.69
C VAL A 150 33.69 -14.90 19.52
N GLY A 151 32.80 -15.78 19.98
CA GLY A 151 33.18 -16.97 20.73
C GLY A 151 34.03 -17.95 19.92
N ILE A 152 33.65 -18.23 18.67
CA ILE A 152 34.42 -19.10 17.76
C ILE A 152 35.79 -18.47 17.46
N THR A 153 35.84 -17.17 17.16
CA THR A 153 37.13 -16.49 16.93
C THR A 153 38.02 -16.57 18.18
N SER A 154 37.45 -16.43 19.38
CA SER A 154 38.21 -16.59 20.64
C SER A 154 38.81 -17.98 20.80
N MET A 155 38.05 -19.02 20.46
CA MET A 155 38.52 -20.41 20.45
C MET A 155 39.66 -20.61 19.46
N ILE A 156 39.50 -20.15 18.22
CA ILE A 156 40.50 -20.27 17.16
C ILE A 156 41.80 -19.57 17.60
N SER A 157 41.70 -18.34 18.12
CA SER A 157 42.87 -17.62 18.61
C SER A 157 43.54 -18.32 19.81
N ALA A 158 42.77 -18.95 20.70
CA ALA A 158 43.34 -19.73 21.81
C ALA A 158 44.11 -20.97 21.32
N ILE A 159 43.58 -21.67 20.33
CA ILE A 159 44.25 -22.84 19.72
C ILE A 159 45.54 -22.40 19.02
N ILE A 160 45.51 -21.34 18.20
CA ILE A 160 46.71 -20.83 17.51
C ILE A 160 47.79 -20.43 18.52
N ARG A 161 47.43 -19.75 19.61
CA ARG A 161 48.38 -19.41 20.67
C ARG A 161 49.03 -20.63 21.30
N LYS A 162 48.26 -21.69 21.61
CA LYS A 162 48.81 -22.93 22.17
C LYS A 162 49.72 -23.65 21.17
N LEU A 163 49.37 -23.68 19.88
CA LEU A 163 50.20 -24.29 18.84
C LEU A 163 51.55 -23.58 18.68
N ASN A 164 51.56 -22.24 18.71
CA ASN A 164 52.81 -21.46 18.66
C ASN A 164 53.75 -21.81 19.83
N VAL A 165 53.22 -21.94 21.05
CA VAL A 165 54.01 -22.34 22.23
C VAL A 165 54.62 -23.73 22.06
N ILE A 166 53.87 -24.69 21.53
CA ILE A 166 54.38 -26.06 21.27
C ILE A 166 55.48 -26.06 20.22
N VAL A 167 55.33 -25.28 19.14
CA VAL A 167 56.34 -25.16 18.07
C VAL A 167 57.62 -24.49 18.62
N GLU A 168 57.50 -23.43 19.41
CA GLU A 168 58.65 -22.76 20.04
C GLU A 168 59.34 -23.65 21.09
N ALA A 169 58.59 -24.43 21.86
CA ALA A 169 59.14 -25.38 22.83
C ALA A 169 59.86 -26.56 22.15
N GLY A 170 59.28 -27.11 21.08
CA GLY A 170 59.90 -28.15 20.25
C GLY A 170 61.18 -27.68 19.54
N ALA A 171 61.23 -26.41 19.13
CA ALA A 171 62.43 -25.80 18.53
C ALA A 171 63.59 -25.59 19.52
N ARG A 172 63.34 -25.60 20.83
CA ARG A 172 64.34 -25.42 21.89
C ARG A 172 64.93 -26.73 22.44
N GLY A 173 64.39 -27.89 22.06
CA GLY A 173 64.70 -29.19 22.67
C GLY A 173 65.41 -30.23 21.78
N GLY A 174 65.83 -29.91 20.55
CA GLY A 174 66.45 -30.87 19.64
C GLY A 174 67.65 -30.31 18.87
N ASP A 175 68.71 -31.11 18.77
CA ASP A 175 69.98 -30.85 18.07
C ASP A 175 69.83 -30.71 16.53
N ASP A 176 68.60 -30.77 16.01
CA ASP A 176 68.22 -30.67 14.59
C ASP A 176 67.61 -29.29 14.25
N ALA A 177 68.26 -28.24 14.75
CA ALA A 177 67.84 -26.84 14.62
C ALA A 177 67.78 -26.32 13.16
N GLY A 178 68.31 -27.08 12.18
CA GLY A 178 68.39 -26.67 10.78
C GLY A 178 67.08 -26.77 9.99
N ASN A 179 66.17 -27.69 10.36
CA ASN A 179 64.93 -27.93 9.60
C ASN A 179 63.67 -27.42 10.32
N ILE A 180 63.68 -27.35 11.65
CA ILE A 180 62.56 -26.75 12.43
C ILE A 180 62.61 -25.22 12.36
N GLY A 181 63.77 -24.60 12.13
CA GLY A 181 63.91 -23.16 11.95
C GLY A 181 63.16 -22.59 10.73
N ILE A 182 62.86 -23.41 9.71
CA ILE A 182 62.07 -22.99 8.54
C ILE A 182 60.57 -22.99 8.87
N VAL A 183 60.10 -23.87 9.76
CA VAL A 183 58.71 -23.88 10.28
C VAL A 183 58.54 -22.87 11.42
N GLY A 184 59.56 -22.68 12.27
CA GLY A 184 59.62 -21.66 13.32
C GLY A 184 59.87 -20.23 12.79
N GLY A 185 60.17 -20.09 11.50
CA GLY A 185 60.18 -18.81 10.76
C GLY A 185 58.81 -18.43 10.20
N ILE A 186 57.82 -19.34 10.25
CA ILE A 186 56.41 -18.95 10.15
C ILE A 186 56.05 -18.36 11.51
N ASP A 187 56.47 -17.11 11.70
CA ASP A 187 55.88 -16.22 12.66
C ASP A 187 54.39 -16.21 12.29
N PHE A 188 53.57 -17.05 12.94
CA PHE A 188 52.12 -16.90 13.00
C PHE A 188 51.89 -15.62 13.77
N LYS A 189 52.29 -14.53 13.12
CA LYS A 189 52.48 -13.21 13.64
C LYS A 189 51.08 -12.71 13.86
N ILE A 190 50.64 -12.99 15.09
CA ILE A 190 49.61 -12.24 15.76
C ILE A 190 48.30 -12.33 14.97
N GLY A 191 47.65 -13.49 15.04
CA GLY A 191 46.20 -13.51 14.84
C GLY A 191 45.61 -12.37 15.67
N ILE A 192 44.86 -11.48 15.03
CA ILE A 192 44.34 -10.23 15.61
C ILE A 192 43.89 -10.52 17.04
N PRO A 193 44.42 -9.80 18.06
CA PRO A 193 44.03 -10.04 19.43
C PRO A 193 42.51 -10.03 19.53
N THR A 194 41.94 -11.05 20.14
CA THR A 194 40.48 -11.29 20.19
C THR A 194 39.71 -10.09 20.75
N TYR A 195 40.38 -9.28 21.59
CA TYR A 195 39.87 -8.01 22.08
C TYR A 195 39.58 -6.98 20.97
N TYR A 196 40.50 -6.79 20.01
CA TYR A 196 40.26 -5.88 18.88
C TYR A 196 39.11 -6.37 18.01
N PHE A 197 39.06 -7.68 17.75
CA PHE A 197 37.97 -8.28 16.98
C PHE A 197 36.61 -8.10 17.69
N GLN A 198 36.56 -8.30 19.00
CA GLN A 198 35.35 -8.13 19.80
C GLN A 198 34.83 -6.68 19.74
N ILE A 199 35.70 -5.68 19.80
CA ILE A 199 35.29 -4.27 19.69
C ILE A 199 34.73 -3.96 18.31
N ILE A 200 35.39 -4.40 17.24
CA ILE A 200 34.94 -4.17 15.86
C ILE A 200 33.56 -4.78 15.64
N VAL A 201 33.36 -6.03 16.08
CA VAL A 201 32.06 -6.69 16.00
C VAL A 201 31.02 -6.01 16.88
N GLY A 202 31.40 -5.53 18.07
CA GLY A 202 30.51 -4.80 18.97
C GLY A 202 29.98 -3.50 18.34
N ILE A 203 30.84 -2.71 17.71
CA ILE A 203 30.44 -1.49 16.97
C ILE A 203 29.49 -1.86 15.82
N TYR A 204 29.83 -2.88 15.03
CA TYR A 204 29.00 -3.36 13.93
C TYR A 204 27.57 -3.73 14.39
N ILE A 205 27.44 -4.40 15.53
CA ILE A 205 26.12 -4.76 16.09
C ILE A 205 25.31 -3.50 16.42
N VAL A 206 25.93 -2.52 17.07
CA VAL A 206 25.28 -1.26 17.44
C VAL A 206 24.79 -0.53 16.18
N GLU A 207 25.62 -0.45 15.14
CA GLU A 207 25.26 0.16 13.85
C GLU A 207 24.10 -0.57 13.15
N ILE A 208 24.14 -1.90 13.09
CA ILE A 208 23.08 -2.69 12.46
C ILE A 208 21.77 -2.56 13.23
N ILE A 209 21.78 -2.62 14.55
CA ILE A 209 20.57 -2.45 15.37
C ILE A 209 19.99 -1.05 15.17
N PHE A 210 20.86 -0.04 15.10
CA PHE A 210 20.46 1.34 14.83
C PHE A 210 19.72 1.45 13.49
N ILE A 211 20.33 0.97 12.40
CA ILE A 211 19.74 1.02 11.04
C ILE A 211 18.43 0.23 10.99
N LEU A 212 18.42 -1.01 11.49
CA LEU A 212 17.24 -1.86 11.46
C LEU A 212 16.08 -1.30 12.30
N THR A 213 16.38 -0.63 13.41
CA THR A 213 15.33 -0.05 14.27
C THR A 213 14.68 1.17 13.63
N ILE A 214 15.46 2.02 12.95
CA ILE A 214 14.92 3.16 12.19
C ILE A 214 14.05 2.64 11.04
N LEU A 215 14.53 1.65 10.30
CA LEU A 215 13.79 1.07 9.19
C LEU A 215 12.49 0.40 9.65
N ALA A 216 12.52 -0.37 10.75
CA ALA A 216 11.32 -1.00 11.31
C ALA A 216 10.28 0.03 11.78
N ASN A 217 10.70 1.08 12.52
CA ASN A 217 9.77 2.12 12.97
C ASN A 217 9.26 2.97 11.81
N GLY A 218 10.08 3.24 10.79
CA GLY A 218 9.65 3.96 9.60
C GLY A 218 8.54 3.23 8.84
N ILE A 219 8.56 1.89 8.82
CA ILE A 219 7.49 1.09 8.19
C ILE A 219 6.26 0.96 9.11
N GLU A 220 6.44 0.81 10.43
CA GLU A 220 5.35 0.58 11.38
C GLU A 220 4.60 1.86 11.79
N ASN A 221 5.35 2.91 12.15
CA ASN A 221 4.82 4.13 12.76
C ASN A 221 4.95 5.37 11.85
N GLY A 222 5.62 5.27 10.70
CA GLY A 222 5.87 6.41 9.81
C GLY A 222 6.87 7.40 10.40
N SER A 223 6.66 8.71 10.19
CA SER A 223 7.59 9.78 10.61
C SER A 223 7.44 10.22 12.07
N ASP A 224 7.20 9.28 12.98
CA ASP A 224 7.10 9.59 14.42
C ASP A 224 8.48 9.50 15.09
N ASN A 225 9.13 10.67 15.25
CA ASN A 225 10.43 10.79 15.90
C ASN A 225 10.42 10.33 17.37
N LEU A 226 9.29 10.38 18.07
CA LEU A 226 9.22 9.96 19.48
C LEU A 226 9.20 8.44 19.59
N ALA A 227 8.36 7.78 18.77
CA ALA A 227 8.31 6.33 18.68
C ALA A 227 9.65 5.75 18.21
N GLU A 228 10.28 6.39 17.23
CA GLU A 228 11.61 6.01 16.74
C GLU A 228 12.64 6.02 17.86
N ASN A 229 12.79 7.14 18.58
CA ASN A 229 13.77 7.27 19.66
C ASN A 229 13.50 6.29 20.82
N HIS A 230 12.23 6.07 21.17
CA HIS A 230 11.86 5.13 22.22
C HIS A 230 12.20 3.68 21.85
N SER A 231 11.81 3.26 20.65
CA SER A 231 12.10 1.93 20.12
C SER A 231 13.60 1.70 19.95
N LEU A 232 14.33 2.72 19.48
CA LEU A 232 15.78 2.71 19.35
C LEU A 232 16.45 2.42 20.68
N GLY A 233 16.16 3.22 21.72
CA GLY A 233 16.75 3.02 23.04
C GLY A 233 16.46 1.64 23.62
N LYS A 234 15.20 1.19 23.52
CA LYS A 234 14.77 -0.12 24.03
C LYS A 234 15.45 -1.28 23.31
N ASN A 235 15.54 -1.22 21.98
CA ASN A 235 16.15 -2.27 21.18
C ASN A 235 17.66 -2.28 21.35
N LEU A 236 18.32 -1.13 21.30
CA LEU A 236 19.77 -1.02 21.50
C LEU A 236 20.20 -1.63 22.84
N ILE A 237 19.56 -1.22 23.94
CA ILE A 237 19.91 -1.71 25.28
C ILE A 237 19.67 -3.23 25.38
N LYS A 238 18.51 -3.72 24.97
CA LYS A 238 18.18 -5.16 25.08
C LYS A 238 19.10 -6.01 24.23
N SER A 239 19.34 -5.60 22.98
CA SER A 239 20.13 -6.38 22.02
C SER A 239 21.62 -6.35 22.35
N THR A 240 22.17 -5.21 22.78
CA THR A 240 23.57 -5.14 23.26
C THR A 240 23.77 -5.98 24.52
N LEU A 241 22.82 -5.93 25.47
CA LEU A 241 22.90 -6.74 26.69
C LEU A 241 22.84 -8.24 26.37
N LEU A 242 21.95 -8.64 25.45
CA LEU A 242 21.84 -10.02 24.99
C LEU A 242 23.12 -10.47 24.25
N TYR A 243 23.73 -9.60 23.43
CA TYR A 243 25.02 -9.87 22.81
C TYR A 243 26.13 -10.11 23.84
N VAL A 244 26.25 -9.26 24.86
CA VAL A 244 27.27 -9.40 25.91
C VAL A 244 27.11 -10.73 26.65
N ILE A 245 25.88 -11.10 27.02
CA ILE A 245 25.58 -12.35 27.72
C ILE A 245 25.92 -13.56 26.83
N ILE A 246 25.46 -13.58 25.57
CA ILE A 246 25.72 -14.71 24.66
C ILE A 246 27.22 -14.83 24.37
N SER A 247 27.88 -13.72 24.04
CA SER A 247 29.32 -13.70 23.78
C SER A 247 30.11 -14.23 24.98
N PHE A 248 29.75 -13.81 26.20
CA PHE A 248 30.38 -14.29 27.43
C PHE A 248 30.18 -15.80 27.63
N VAL A 249 28.94 -16.28 27.54
CA VAL A 249 28.62 -17.71 27.72
C VAL A 249 29.34 -18.57 26.69
N VAL A 250 29.28 -18.18 25.42
CA VAL A 250 29.91 -18.93 24.32
C VAL A 250 31.43 -18.92 24.45
N MET A 251 32.02 -17.78 24.84
CA MET A 251 33.46 -17.67 25.04
C MET A 251 33.95 -18.58 26.18
N VAL A 252 33.23 -18.61 27.31
CA VAL A 252 33.55 -19.52 28.43
C VAL A 252 33.44 -20.98 28.00
N LEU A 253 32.34 -21.34 27.32
CA LEU A 253 32.10 -22.72 26.87
C LEU A 253 33.19 -23.19 25.91
N PHE A 254 33.55 -22.41 24.90
CA PHE A 254 34.60 -22.80 23.96
C PHE A 254 36.01 -22.75 24.55
N ASN A 255 36.26 -21.86 25.52
CA ASN A 255 37.54 -21.86 26.24
C ASN A 255 37.72 -23.17 27.02
N PHE A 256 36.67 -23.64 27.69
CA PHE A 256 36.66 -24.94 28.38
C PHE A 256 36.91 -26.10 27.40
N LEU A 257 36.25 -26.08 26.24
CA LEU A 257 36.47 -27.08 25.19
C LEU A 257 37.93 -27.07 24.68
N SER A 258 38.52 -25.90 24.47
CA SER A 258 39.93 -25.74 24.06
C SER A 258 40.93 -26.25 25.10
N MET A 259 40.57 -26.22 26.39
CA MET A 259 41.36 -26.84 27.45
C MET A 259 41.31 -28.37 27.40
N GLN A 260 40.16 -28.96 27.08
CA GLN A 260 40.03 -30.42 26.97
C GLN A 260 40.72 -31.00 25.72
N ILE A 261 40.67 -30.30 24.58
CA ILE A 261 41.20 -30.79 23.30
C ILE A 261 42.74 -30.74 23.25
N LEU A 262 43.36 -29.78 23.93
CA LEU A 262 44.82 -29.75 24.14
C LEU A 262 45.11 -29.98 25.63
N PRO A 263 45.08 -31.23 26.09
CA PRO A 263 45.55 -31.55 27.44
C PRO A 263 47.06 -31.31 27.49
N ASN A 264 47.48 -30.58 28.52
CA ASN A 264 48.87 -30.27 28.91
C ASN A 264 49.93 -31.08 28.14
N ALA A 265 50.49 -30.46 27.09
CA ALA A 265 51.80 -30.81 26.55
C ALA A 265 52.87 -30.06 27.34
#